data_AF-A0A2Z6D1F4-F1
#
_entry.id   AF-A0A2Z6D1F4-F1
#
_cell.length_a   1.000
_cell.length_b   1.000
_cell.length_c   1.000
_cell.angle_alpha   90.00
_cell.angle_beta   90.00
_cell.angle_gamma   90.00
#
_symmetry.space_group_name_H-M   'P 1'
#
loop_
_entity.id
_entity.type
_entity.pdbx_description
1 polymer ?
#
loop_
_entity_poly.entity_id
_entity_poly.type
_entity_poly.pdbx_seq_one_letter_code
_entity_poly.pdbx_strand_id
1 'polypeptide(L)'
;MFNHKYAIIPLLSAMIVTNGFFAKVSAQDISATETTDSVAVTVTNQEFPQWGYYTIRRDFRRCASPICGGYFIKQVNLKATPCVDGVFRSECYVSAIDWNSLKVSPSQLAKIQNDDGSRLLLRGNIVPVTFPGLGEFGNLRVKEAFIAATNNPAKGTFVALKDNGIRCITTPCFSTDQLVINKPYISQVSSIDLSQTGATQKQLDAAASEIFGQGLIAVGTTKVVENVDPTKRDTQFVATQFYLRVAPN
;
A
#
# COMPACT_ATOMS: atom_id res chain seq x y z
N MET A 1 44.01 23.04 38.22
CA MET A 1 43.78 23.50 36.82
C MET A 1 42.31 23.28 36.54
N PHE A 2 41.63 24.33 36.06
CA PHE A 2 40.19 24.49 35.90
C PHE A 2 39.33 24.64 37.18
N ASN A 3 38.62 25.76 37.15
CA ASN A 3 37.87 26.49 38.14
C ASN A 3 36.46 26.61 37.53
N HIS A 4 35.38 26.55 38.33
CA HIS A 4 34.06 27.20 38.14
C HIS A 4 33.06 26.53 39.09
N LYS A 5 32.84 27.09 40.28
CA LYS A 5 31.81 28.08 40.62
C LYS A 5 30.38 27.56 40.39
N TYR A 6 29.83 26.90 41.42
CA TYR A 6 28.39 26.76 41.60
C TYR A 6 27.83 28.08 42.17
N ALA A 7 26.98 28.75 41.40
CA ALA A 7 26.20 29.90 41.86
C ALA A 7 24.81 29.39 42.28
N ILE A 8 24.48 29.63 43.55
CA ILE A 8 23.17 29.41 44.16
C ILE A 8 22.26 30.55 43.69
N ILE A 9 21.11 30.23 43.07
CA ILE A 9 20.04 31.21 42.77
C ILE A 9 18.77 30.76 43.52
N PRO A 10 18.17 31.62 44.38
CA PRO A 10 17.02 31.27 45.18
C PRO A 10 15.68 31.43 44.44
N LEU A 11 14.72 30.66 44.95
CA LEU A 11 13.27 30.66 44.77
C LEU A 11 12.60 31.96 44.27
N LEU A 12 11.72 31.81 43.28
CA LEU A 12 10.46 32.54 43.23
C LEU A 12 9.32 31.61 42.75
N SER A 13 8.43 31.29 43.67
CA SER A 13 7.19 30.54 43.43
C SER A 13 6.10 31.54 43.03
N ALA A 14 5.59 31.43 41.79
CA ALA A 14 4.42 32.18 41.35
C ALA A 14 3.18 31.28 41.42
N MET A 15 2.30 31.52 42.38
CA MET A 15 0.94 30.99 42.36
C MET A 15 0.12 31.75 41.32
N ILE A 16 -0.39 31.04 40.31
CA ILE A 16 -1.41 31.58 39.39
C ILE A 16 -2.75 30.98 39.82
N VAL A 17 -3.60 31.83 40.38
CA VAL A 17 -5.02 31.55 40.67
C VAL A 17 -5.81 31.96 39.43
N THR A 18 -6.35 31.00 38.68
CA THR A 18 -7.32 31.29 37.62
C THR A 18 -8.73 31.09 38.16
N ASN A 19 -9.41 32.21 38.39
CA ASN A 19 -10.85 32.27 38.60
C ASN A 19 -11.60 31.97 37.30
N GLY A 20 -12.70 31.22 37.42
CA GLY A 20 -13.47 30.72 36.28
C GLY A 20 -14.29 31.77 35.53
N PHE A 21 -14.54 31.46 34.26
CA PHE A 21 -15.66 31.96 33.48
C PHE A 21 -16.13 30.81 32.57
N PHE A 22 -17.10 30.03 33.05
CA PHE A 22 -17.89 29.15 32.19
C PHE A 22 -19.02 29.98 31.60
N ALA A 23 -18.82 30.53 30.41
CA ALA A 23 -19.92 31.07 29.62
C ALA A 23 -20.68 29.90 28.98
N LYS A 24 -21.84 29.55 29.53
CA LYS A 24 -22.85 28.72 28.85
C LYS A 24 -23.38 29.52 27.66
N VAL A 25 -22.94 29.20 26.45
CA VAL A 25 -23.62 29.64 25.23
C VAL A 25 -24.79 28.70 24.99
N SER A 26 -25.99 29.24 25.19
CA SER A 26 -27.25 28.61 24.81
C SER A 26 -27.39 28.70 23.29
N ALA A 27 -27.37 27.57 22.58
CA ALA A 27 -27.76 27.53 21.18
C ALA A 27 -29.28 27.72 21.11
N GLN A 28 -29.72 28.78 20.44
CA GLN A 28 -31.12 28.97 20.05
C GLN A 28 -31.37 28.19 18.76
N ASP A 29 -32.44 27.40 18.75
CA ASP A 29 -33.00 26.76 17.55
C ASP A 29 -33.41 27.83 16.54
N ILE A 30 -32.73 27.85 15.40
CA ILE A 30 -33.17 28.59 14.21
C ILE A 30 -33.57 27.55 13.17
N SER A 31 -34.88 27.47 12.96
CA SER A 31 -35.52 26.72 11.89
C SER A 31 -35.04 27.23 10.53
N ALA A 32 -34.37 26.38 9.75
CA ALA A 32 -34.06 26.62 8.35
C ALA A 32 -34.94 25.74 7.47
N THR A 33 -35.71 26.42 6.62
CA THR A 33 -36.71 25.92 5.68
C THR A 33 -36.11 25.03 4.59
N GLU A 34 -36.91 24.05 4.17
CA GLU A 34 -36.71 23.15 3.03
C GLU A 34 -36.20 23.88 1.78
N THR A 35 -35.10 23.43 1.18
CA THR A 35 -34.90 23.58 -0.26
C THR A 35 -33.95 22.53 -0.83
N THR A 36 -34.50 21.74 -1.75
CA THR A 36 -33.87 20.98 -2.85
C THR A 36 -33.02 19.76 -2.48
N ASP A 37 -33.62 18.59 -2.76
CA ASP A 37 -32.96 17.32 -3.04
C ASP A 37 -31.75 17.50 -3.97
N SER A 38 -30.58 17.58 -3.36
CA SER A 38 -29.33 17.24 -4.03
C SER A 38 -28.94 15.89 -3.46
N VAL A 39 -29.29 14.81 -4.17
CA VAL A 39 -28.69 13.51 -3.90
C VAL A 39 -27.22 13.63 -4.31
N ALA A 40 -26.40 14.13 -3.38
CA ALA A 40 -24.98 13.95 -3.43
C ALA A 40 -24.76 12.44 -3.34
N VAL A 41 -24.53 11.81 -4.50
CA VAL A 41 -23.99 10.46 -4.54
C VAL A 41 -22.61 10.56 -3.90
N THR A 42 -22.52 10.15 -2.64
CA THR A 42 -21.27 9.94 -1.96
C THR A 42 -20.58 8.79 -2.69
N VAL A 43 -19.76 9.12 -3.69
CA VAL A 43 -18.78 8.17 -4.23
C VAL A 43 -17.80 7.95 -3.09
N THR A 44 -18.06 6.94 -2.28
CA THR A 44 -17.09 6.44 -1.32
C THR A 44 -15.91 5.95 -2.16
N ASN A 45 -14.91 6.81 -2.37
CA ASN A 45 -13.63 6.37 -2.90
C ASN A 45 -13.09 5.38 -1.88
N GLN A 46 -13.27 4.09 -2.18
CA GLN A 46 -12.75 3.02 -1.35
C GLN A 46 -11.24 3.27 -1.20
N GLU A 47 -10.81 3.53 0.03
CA GLU A 47 -9.42 3.83 0.33
C GLU A 47 -8.55 2.64 -0.11
N PHE A 48 -7.58 2.89 -0.98
CA PHE A 48 -6.62 1.88 -1.39
C PHE A 48 -5.72 1.57 -0.20
N PRO A 49 -5.72 0.34 0.35
CA PRO A 49 -4.86 0.04 1.49
C PRO A 49 -3.40 0.11 1.05
N GLN A 50 -2.57 0.94 1.67
CA GLN A 50 -1.15 1.08 1.29
C GLN A 50 -0.23 0.04 1.94
N TRP A 51 -0.73 -0.76 2.88
CA TRP A 51 0.10 -1.57 3.79
C TRP A 51 -0.11 -3.07 3.63
N GLY A 52 0.94 -3.82 3.95
CA GLY A 52 0.91 -5.27 4.07
C GLY A 52 1.10 -5.99 2.74
N TYR A 53 1.90 -5.43 1.83
CA TYR A 53 2.20 -6.03 0.53
C TYR A 53 3.54 -6.74 0.52
N TYR A 54 3.56 -7.97 0.01
CA TYR A 54 4.70 -8.86 0.03
C TYR A 54 4.95 -9.48 -1.35
N THR A 55 6.21 -9.46 -1.78
CA THR A 55 6.69 -10.44 -2.77
C THR A 55 6.95 -11.76 -2.07
N ILE A 56 6.82 -12.87 -2.79
CA ILE A 56 7.03 -14.20 -2.23
C ILE A 56 8.05 -15.00 -3.04
N ARG A 57 8.72 -15.93 -2.38
CA ARG A 57 9.59 -16.93 -3.00
C ARG A 57 9.37 -18.25 -2.30
N ARG A 58 9.18 -19.33 -3.05
CA ARG A 58 9.01 -20.66 -2.47
C ARG A 58 10.29 -21.13 -1.77
N ASP A 59 10.13 -21.81 -0.64
CA ASP A 59 11.23 -22.48 0.06
C ASP A 59 11.44 -23.89 -0.49
N PHE A 60 12.52 -24.10 -1.23
CA PHE A 60 12.87 -25.40 -1.84
C PHE A 60 13.80 -26.26 -0.97
N ARG A 61 14.11 -25.85 0.27
CA ARG A 61 14.90 -26.68 1.18
C ARG A 61 14.16 -27.99 1.45
N ARG A 62 14.92 -29.09 1.49
CA ARG A 62 14.41 -30.45 1.71
C ARG A 62 14.56 -30.86 3.17
N CYS A 63 13.50 -30.71 3.94
CA CYS A 63 13.41 -31.09 5.36
C CYS A 63 11.93 -31.28 5.77
N ALA A 64 11.67 -31.58 7.04
CA ALA A 64 10.30 -31.73 7.53
C ALA A 64 9.55 -30.39 7.63
N SER A 65 8.33 -30.35 7.10
CA SER A 65 7.37 -29.26 7.39
C SER A 65 7.07 -29.22 8.89
N PRO A 66 6.89 -28.02 9.51
CA PRO A 66 6.84 -26.67 8.94
C PRO A 66 8.18 -25.93 8.97
N ILE A 67 9.32 -26.62 9.13
CA ILE A 67 10.64 -25.97 9.23
C ILE A 67 11.12 -25.49 7.84
N CYS A 68 10.69 -26.18 6.79
CA CYS A 68 10.89 -25.79 5.40
C CYS A 68 9.73 -26.24 4.50
N GLY A 69 9.83 -25.90 3.20
CA GLY A 69 8.79 -26.19 2.21
C GLY A 69 7.66 -25.14 2.17
N GLY A 70 7.81 -24.08 2.99
CA GLY A 70 6.91 -22.93 3.03
C GLY A 70 7.34 -21.84 2.06
N TYR A 71 7.34 -20.59 2.52
CA TYR A 71 7.63 -19.43 1.69
C TYR A 71 8.51 -18.42 2.43
N PHE A 72 9.35 -17.73 1.68
CA PHE A 72 9.99 -16.50 2.13
C PHE A 72 9.21 -15.31 1.59
N ILE A 73 8.83 -14.39 2.47
CA ILE A 73 8.06 -13.20 2.14
C ILE A 73 8.87 -11.94 2.43
N LYS A 74 8.71 -10.92 1.59
CA LYS A 74 9.42 -9.65 1.73
C LYS A 74 8.46 -8.50 1.48
N GLN A 75 8.38 -7.55 2.42
CA GLN A 75 7.65 -6.30 2.21
C GLN A 75 8.29 -5.49 1.09
N VAL A 76 7.49 -5.14 0.08
CA VAL A 76 7.96 -4.30 -1.03
C VAL A 76 8.32 -2.90 -0.53
N ASN A 77 9.27 -2.25 -1.22
CA ASN A 77 9.81 -0.91 -0.91
C ASN A 77 10.52 -0.73 0.44
N LEU A 78 10.59 -1.78 1.27
CA LEU A 78 11.25 -1.75 2.58
C LEU A 78 12.54 -2.58 2.56
N LYS A 79 13.51 -2.18 3.39
CA LYS A 79 14.78 -2.89 3.57
C LYS A 79 14.65 -4.14 4.43
N ALA A 80 13.66 -4.15 5.33
CA ALA A 80 13.39 -5.25 6.23
C ALA A 80 11.89 -5.45 6.40
N THR A 81 11.52 -6.69 6.70
CA THR A 81 10.17 -7.19 6.95
C THR A 81 10.09 -7.59 8.42
N PRO A 82 9.07 -7.13 9.18
CA PRO A 82 8.83 -7.62 10.54
C PRO A 82 8.36 -9.07 10.48
N CYS A 83 9.11 -9.97 11.09
CA CYS A 83 8.76 -11.39 11.17
C CYS A 83 7.91 -11.69 12.41
N VAL A 84 7.33 -12.88 12.46
CA VAL A 84 6.44 -13.31 13.55
C VAL A 84 7.11 -13.27 14.93
N ASP A 85 8.42 -13.50 14.97
CA ASP A 85 9.24 -13.45 16.18
C ASP A 85 9.65 -12.03 16.60
N GLY A 86 9.07 -10.99 15.97
CA GLY A 86 9.35 -9.59 16.23
C GLY A 86 10.67 -9.08 15.64
N VAL A 87 11.46 -9.95 14.99
CA VAL A 87 12.76 -9.57 14.41
C VAL A 87 12.56 -9.08 12.98
N PHE A 88 13.21 -7.97 12.64
CA PHE A 88 13.24 -7.43 11.28
C PHE A 88 14.32 -8.12 10.44
N ARG A 89 13.95 -8.70 9.30
CA ARG A 89 14.86 -9.40 8.37
C ARG A 89 14.63 -8.97 6.94
N SER A 90 15.57 -9.24 6.04
CA SER A 90 15.39 -8.96 4.60
C SER A 90 14.17 -9.70 4.00
N GLU A 91 13.91 -10.90 4.50
CA GLU A 91 12.72 -11.72 4.22
C GLU A 91 12.37 -12.52 5.48
N CYS A 92 11.09 -12.89 5.62
CA CYS A 92 10.58 -13.72 6.71
C CYS A 92 10.13 -15.08 6.18
N TYR A 93 10.47 -16.15 6.89
CA TYR A 93 9.89 -17.45 6.60
C TYR A 93 8.46 -17.54 7.13
N VAL A 94 7.55 -18.04 6.30
CA VAL A 94 6.20 -18.44 6.69
C VAL A 94 5.98 -19.91 6.32
N SER A 95 5.39 -20.67 7.23
CA SER A 95 5.16 -22.11 7.05
C SER A 95 4.10 -22.40 6.00
N ALA A 96 3.10 -21.53 5.88
CA ALA A 96 2.04 -21.65 4.88
C ALA A 96 1.46 -20.28 4.48
N ILE A 97 0.74 -20.28 3.38
CA ILE A 97 -0.09 -19.17 2.93
C ILE A 97 -1.56 -19.62 3.04
N ASP A 98 -2.37 -18.85 3.76
CA ASP A 98 -3.81 -19.04 3.89
C ASP A 98 -4.53 -18.22 2.80
N TRP A 99 -5.11 -18.95 1.84
CA TRP A 99 -5.75 -18.41 0.63
C TRP A 99 -7.27 -18.28 0.74
N ASN A 100 -7.86 -18.68 1.87
CA ASN A 100 -9.31 -18.87 1.99
C ASN A 100 -10.12 -17.57 1.74
N SER A 101 -9.51 -16.41 1.99
CA SER A 101 -10.13 -15.10 1.77
C SER A 101 -10.33 -14.75 0.30
N LEU A 102 -9.57 -15.36 -0.62
CA LEU A 102 -9.60 -15.01 -2.04
C LEU A 102 -10.88 -15.49 -2.75
N LYS A 103 -11.55 -16.51 -2.22
CA LYS A 103 -12.80 -17.08 -2.78
C LYS A 103 -12.70 -17.39 -4.29
N VAL A 104 -11.57 -17.93 -4.73
CA VAL A 104 -11.33 -18.37 -6.11
C VAL A 104 -11.65 -19.86 -6.29
N SER A 105 -11.85 -20.32 -7.54
CA SER A 105 -12.02 -21.76 -7.80
C SER A 105 -10.78 -22.55 -7.43
N PRO A 106 -10.94 -23.85 -7.11
CA PRO A 106 -9.80 -24.75 -6.90
C PRO A 106 -8.81 -24.77 -8.07
N SER A 107 -9.30 -24.67 -9.32
CA SER A 107 -8.43 -24.66 -10.51
C SER A 107 -7.61 -23.37 -10.65
N GLN A 108 -8.18 -22.22 -10.30
CA GLN A 108 -7.46 -20.94 -10.27
C GLN A 108 -6.49 -20.89 -9.09
N LEU A 109 -6.89 -21.40 -7.93
CA LEU A 109 -6.01 -21.52 -6.77
C LEU A 109 -4.80 -22.40 -7.08
N ALA A 110 -5.01 -23.55 -7.72
CA ALA A 110 -3.92 -24.44 -8.13
C ALA A 110 -2.93 -23.74 -9.08
N LYS A 111 -3.42 -22.91 -10.01
CA LYS A 111 -2.54 -22.11 -10.89
C LYS A 111 -1.68 -21.12 -10.10
N ILE A 112 -2.26 -20.44 -9.11
CA ILE A 112 -1.53 -19.51 -8.24
C ILE A 112 -0.49 -20.27 -7.39
N GLN A 113 -0.86 -21.41 -6.82
CA GLN A 113 0.02 -22.20 -5.94
C GLN A 113 1.15 -22.91 -6.69
N ASN A 114 0.97 -23.19 -7.98
CA ASN A 114 1.99 -23.78 -8.84
C ASN A 114 2.98 -22.76 -9.40
N ASP A 115 2.70 -21.46 -9.29
CA ASP A 115 3.68 -20.40 -9.57
C ASP A 115 4.84 -20.50 -8.56
N ASP A 116 6.06 -20.21 -9.00
CA ASP A 116 7.23 -20.23 -8.12
C ASP A 116 7.28 -19.04 -7.14
N GLY A 117 6.30 -18.13 -7.27
CA GLY A 117 6.12 -16.94 -6.46
C GLY A 117 6.68 -15.68 -7.11
N SER A 118 7.50 -15.81 -8.14
CA SER A 118 8.21 -14.69 -8.78
C SER A 118 7.27 -13.67 -9.40
N ARG A 119 6.06 -14.10 -9.78
CA ARG A 119 5.04 -13.24 -10.41
C ARG A 119 3.96 -12.79 -9.44
N LEU A 120 4.00 -13.24 -8.19
CA LEU A 120 2.97 -12.97 -7.21
C LEU A 120 3.33 -11.79 -6.32
N LEU A 121 2.34 -10.91 -6.16
CA LEU A 121 2.31 -9.91 -5.11
C LEU A 121 1.09 -10.20 -4.24
N LEU A 122 1.29 -10.33 -2.93
CA LEU A 122 0.23 -10.63 -1.99
C LEU A 122 0.02 -9.48 -1.03
N ARG A 123 -1.23 -9.17 -0.71
CA ARG A 123 -1.56 -8.35 0.46
C ARG A 123 -2.12 -9.24 1.56
N GLY A 124 -1.65 -9.05 2.78
CA GLY A 124 -2.10 -9.86 3.91
C GLY A 124 -1.45 -9.50 5.24
N ASN A 125 -1.70 -10.36 6.23
CA ASN A 125 -1.12 -10.25 7.56
C ASN A 125 -0.37 -11.55 7.89
N ILE A 126 0.79 -11.42 8.53
CA ILE A 126 1.48 -12.57 9.13
C ILE A 126 0.77 -12.86 10.45
N VAL A 127 0.33 -14.11 10.64
CA VAL A 127 -0.32 -14.57 11.87
C VAL A 127 0.51 -15.69 12.51
N PRO A 128 0.71 -15.67 13.83
CA PRO A 128 1.39 -16.76 14.53
C PRO A 128 0.55 -18.04 14.53
N VAL A 129 1.21 -19.18 14.36
CA VAL A 129 0.63 -20.52 14.42
C VAL A 129 1.58 -21.43 15.22
N THR A 130 1.05 -22.05 16.27
CA THR A 130 1.80 -22.96 17.12
C THR A 130 1.75 -24.39 16.59
N PHE A 131 2.92 -25.02 16.45
CA PHE A 131 3.07 -26.43 16.09
C PHE A 131 3.58 -27.22 17.30
N PRO A 132 2.84 -28.25 17.77
CA PRO A 132 3.25 -29.06 18.91
C PRO A 132 4.66 -29.62 18.75
N GLY A 133 5.53 -29.38 19.74
CA GLY A 133 6.92 -29.84 19.74
C GLY A 133 7.89 -29.09 18.82
N LEU A 134 7.42 -28.14 18.00
CA LEU A 134 8.24 -27.40 17.03
C LEU A 134 8.25 -25.88 17.23
N GLY A 135 7.33 -25.34 18.04
CA GLY A 135 7.27 -23.92 18.39
C GLY A 135 6.30 -23.13 17.52
N GLU A 136 6.50 -21.81 17.47
CA GLU A 136 5.64 -20.88 16.73
C GLU A 136 6.24 -20.52 15.37
N PHE A 137 5.39 -20.55 14.34
CA PHE A 137 5.73 -20.15 12.97
C PHE A 137 4.72 -19.12 12.45
N GLY A 138 5.13 -18.32 11.47
CA GLY A 138 4.23 -17.39 10.80
C GLY A 138 3.47 -18.07 9.67
N ASN A 139 2.17 -17.79 9.53
CA ASN A 139 1.42 -18.02 8.30
C ASN A 139 1.04 -16.67 7.67
N LEU A 140 1.12 -16.55 6.36
CA LEU A 140 0.60 -15.37 5.67
C LEU A 140 -0.90 -15.57 5.39
N ARG A 141 -1.76 -14.86 6.11
CA ARG A 141 -3.19 -14.77 5.78
C ARG A 141 -3.40 -13.73 4.70
N VAL A 142 -3.63 -14.19 3.48
CA VAL A 142 -3.85 -13.34 2.32
C VAL A 142 -5.19 -12.64 2.46
N LYS A 143 -5.29 -11.43 1.92
CA LYS A 143 -6.54 -10.67 1.71
C LYS A 143 -6.76 -10.43 0.23
N GLU A 144 -5.68 -10.10 -0.49
CA GLU A 144 -5.69 -9.87 -1.93
C GLU A 144 -4.44 -10.52 -2.54
N ALA A 145 -4.58 -11.02 -3.75
CA ALA A 145 -3.47 -11.54 -4.54
C ALA A 145 -3.46 -10.86 -5.89
N PHE A 146 -2.26 -10.64 -6.43
CA PHE A 146 -2.05 -10.01 -7.72
C PHE A 146 -0.99 -10.77 -8.50
N ILE A 147 -1.18 -10.85 -9.81
CA ILE A 147 -0.27 -11.55 -10.73
C ILE A 147 0.34 -10.52 -11.68
N ALA A 148 1.67 -10.57 -11.83
CA ALA A 148 2.38 -9.76 -12.82
C ALA A 148 1.78 -9.97 -14.21
N ALA A 149 1.44 -8.88 -14.90
CA ALA A 149 0.78 -8.95 -16.19
C ALA A 149 1.66 -9.65 -17.23
N THR A 150 2.96 -9.40 -17.22
CA THR A 150 3.90 -9.98 -18.19
C THR A 150 5.02 -10.76 -17.50
N ASN A 151 5.93 -11.31 -18.29
CA ASN A 151 7.16 -11.95 -17.79
C ASN A 151 8.32 -10.95 -17.66
N ASN A 152 8.10 -9.66 -17.95
CA ASN A 152 9.15 -8.65 -17.80
C ASN A 152 9.47 -8.43 -16.32
N PRO A 153 10.75 -8.21 -15.97
CA PRO A 153 11.15 -8.03 -14.58
C PRO A 153 10.60 -6.73 -14.00
N ALA A 154 10.05 -6.79 -12.79
CA ALA A 154 9.65 -5.61 -12.03
C ALA A 154 10.89 -4.84 -11.54
N LYS A 155 11.05 -3.59 -11.98
CA LYS A 155 12.16 -2.72 -11.60
C LYS A 155 11.66 -1.33 -11.18
N GLY A 156 12.07 -0.90 -9.99
CA GLY A 156 11.71 0.41 -9.44
C GLY A 156 10.90 0.30 -8.16
N THR A 157 10.05 1.30 -7.92
CA THR A 157 9.23 1.41 -6.72
C THR A 157 7.86 0.82 -6.98
N PHE A 158 7.36 -0.01 -6.05
CA PHE A 158 5.98 -0.48 -6.07
C PHE A 158 5.04 0.65 -5.66
N VAL A 159 4.08 0.98 -6.51
CA VAL A 159 3.08 2.01 -6.25
C VAL A 159 1.68 1.46 -6.55
N ALA A 160 0.68 2.06 -5.92
CA ALA A 160 -0.68 1.97 -6.38
C ALA A 160 -1.04 3.25 -7.13
N LEU A 161 -1.62 3.10 -8.32
CA LEU A 161 -2.09 4.17 -9.19
C LEU A 161 -3.61 4.14 -9.17
N LYS A 162 -4.22 5.23 -8.70
CA LYS A 162 -5.67 5.31 -8.49
C LYS A 162 -6.20 6.62 -9.03
N ASP A 163 -7.25 6.56 -9.85
CA ASP A 163 -7.98 7.76 -10.27
C ASP A 163 -8.53 8.50 -9.06
N ASN A 164 -8.27 9.81 -8.97
CA ASN A 164 -8.69 10.66 -7.87
C ASN A 164 -9.92 11.52 -8.19
N GLY A 165 -10.54 11.28 -9.35
CA GLY A 165 -11.75 11.98 -9.79
C GLY A 165 -11.52 13.37 -10.40
N ILE A 166 -10.30 13.89 -10.41
CA ILE A 166 -10.02 15.18 -11.07
C ILE A 166 -10.20 15.03 -12.59
N ARG A 167 -10.87 16.00 -13.21
CA ARG A 167 -11.06 16.09 -14.66
C ARG A 167 -10.65 17.49 -15.12
N CYS A 168 -9.63 17.58 -15.96
CA CYS A 168 -9.07 18.86 -16.41
C CYS A 168 -9.51 19.18 -17.84
N ILE A 169 -9.64 20.48 -18.15
CA ILE A 169 -9.90 20.97 -19.51
C ILE A 169 -8.57 21.11 -20.30
N THR A 170 -7.47 21.37 -19.60
CA THR A 170 -6.13 21.55 -20.18
C THR A 170 -5.11 20.65 -19.51
N THR A 171 -4.01 20.33 -20.21
CA THR A 171 -2.89 19.51 -19.70
C THR A 171 -1.81 20.37 -19.02
N PRO A 172 -1.00 19.80 -18.10
CA PRO A 172 -1.08 18.43 -17.56
C PRO A 172 -2.23 18.24 -16.57
N CYS A 173 -2.82 17.03 -16.52
CA CYS A 173 -3.93 16.72 -15.60
C CYS A 173 -3.53 15.70 -14.55
N PHE A 174 -3.41 16.13 -13.30
CA PHE A 174 -3.01 15.30 -12.16
C PHE A 174 -4.18 14.48 -11.59
N SER A 175 -4.84 13.71 -12.46
CA SER A 175 -6.04 12.92 -12.11
C SER A 175 -5.74 11.55 -11.50
N THR A 176 -4.46 11.24 -11.24
CA THR A 176 -4.05 9.96 -10.66
C THR A 176 -3.23 10.20 -9.41
N ASP A 177 -3.69 9.63 -8.30
CA ASP A 177 -2.88 9.50 -7.08
C ASP A 177 -1.91 8.33 -7.24
N GLN A 178 -0.66 8.58 -6.85
CA GLN A 178 0.41 7.62 -6.77
C GLN A 178 0.75 7.38 -5.30
N LEU A 179 0.41 6.20 -4.81
CA LEU A 179 0.59 5.78 -3.43
C LEU A 179 1.77 4.81 -3.36
N VAL A 180 2.85 5.17 -2.67
CA VAL A 180 3.99 4.25 -2.53
C VAL A 180 3.64 3.15 -1.54
N ILE A 181 3.66 1.92 -2.00
CA ILE A 181 3.22 0.77 -1.19
C ILE A 181 4.18 0.54 -0.01
N ASN A 182 3.63 0.18 1.15
CA ASN A 182 4.30 0.02 2.45
C ASN A 182 5.05 1.27 2.92
N LYS A 183 4.67 2.47 2.46
CA LYS A 183 5.18 3.75 2.93
C LYS A 183 4.04 4.77 3.02
N PRO A 184 4.14 5.77 3.90
CA PRO A 184 3.10 6.80 4.04
C PRO A 184 3.22 7.89 2.96
N TYR A 185 3.85 7.60 1.82
CA TYR A 185 4.12 8.61 0.78
C TYR A 185 3.05 8.55 -0.30
N ILE A 186 2.45 9.70 -0.57
CA ILE A 186 1.44 9.91 -1.61
C ILE A 186 1.88 11.11 -2.44
N SER A 187 1.77 10.98 -3.74
CA SER A 187 1.96 12.07 -4.72
C SER A 187 0.92 11.95 -5.82
N GLN A 188 0.95 12.85 -6.79
CA GLN A 188 0.10 12.74 -7.99
C GLN A 188 0.98 12.62 -9.22
N VAL A 189 0.44 11.96 -10.24
CA VAL A 189 1.02 11.92 -11.57
C VAL A 189 -0.01 12.36 -12.59
N SER A 190 0.48 12.96 -13.66
CA SER A 190 -0.33 13.53 -14.72
C SER A 190 -0.43 12.63 -15.95
N SER A 191 0.44 11.62 -16.06
CA SER A 191 0.31 10.55 -17.02
C SER A 191 0.94 9.25 -16.52
N ILE A 192 0.51 8.13 -17.11
CA ILE A 192 1.02 6.79 -16.85
C ILE A 192 1.48 6.21 -18.18
N ASP A 193 2.73 5.77 -18.25
CA ASP A 193 3.30 5.06 -19.40
C ASP A 193 3.49 3.58 -19.06
N LEU A 194 2.74 2.71 -19.74
CA LEU A 194 2.83 1.26 -19.62
C LEU A 194 3.55 0.59 -20.80
N SER A 195 4.08 1.37 -21.75
CA SER A 195 4.66 0.85 -23.01
C SER A 195 5.84 -0.11 -22.77
N GLN A 196 6.62 0.11 -21.73
CA GLN A 196 7.81 -0.71 -21.41
C GLN A 196 7.47 -2.05 -20.74
N THR A 197 6.20 -2.27 -20.38
CA THR A 197 5.77 -3.49 -19.68
C THR A 197 5.65 -4.69 -20.61
N GLY A 198 5.57 -4.48 -21.93
CA GLY A 198 5.34 -5.51 -22.93
C GLY A 198 3.93 -6.13 -22.87
N ALA A 199 2.98 -5.43 -22.22
CA ALA A 199 1.62 -5.91 -22.06
C ALA A 199 0.83 -5.90 -23.36
N THR A 200 -0.03 -6.90 -23.53
CA THR A 200 -1.03 -6.96 -24.60
C THR A 200 -2.13 -5.93 -24.39
N GLN A 201 -2.87 -5.57 -25.45
CA GLN A 201 -3.98 -4.61 -25.33
C GLN A 201 -5.00 -5.03 -24.25
N LYS A 202 -5.36 -6.32 -24.21
CA LYS A 202 -6.26 -6.86 -23.18
C LYS A 202 -5.76 -6.60 -21.75
N GLN A 203 -4.45 -6.66 -21.54
CA GLN A 203 -3.86 -6.40 -20.22
C GLN A 203 -3.80 -4.91 -19.91
N LEU A 204 -3.60 -4.06 -20.92
CA LEU A 204 -3.67 -2.60 -20.79
C LEU A 204 -5.10 -2.15 -20.47
N ASP A 205 -6.12 -2.75 -21.09
CA ASP A 205 -7.53 -2.47 -20.81
C ASP A 205 -7.90 -2.89 -19.37
N ALA A 206 -7.38 -4.03 -18.91
CA ALA A 206 -7.52 -4.47 -17.52
C ALA A 206 -6.81 -3.52 -16.55
N ALA A 207 -5.62 -3.03 -16.90
CA ALA A 207 -4.88 -2.06 -16.10
C ALA A 207 -5.63 -0.72 -15.98
N ALA A 208 -6.20 -0.22 -17.08
CA ALA A 208 -7.06 0.96 -17.07
C ALA A 208 -8.28 0.77 -16.16
N SER A 209 -8.93 -0.39 -16.25
CA SER A 209 -10.07 -0.74 -15.39
C SER A 209 -9.71 -0.75 -13.91
N GLU A 210 -8.51 -1.23 -13.54
CA GLU A 210 -8.01 -1.17 -12.17
C GLU A 210 -7.76 0.27 -11.71
N ILE A 211 -7.13 1.13 -12.53
CA ILE A 211 -6.88 2.54 -12.18
C ILE A 211 -8.18 3.27 -11.83
N PHE A 212 -9.22 3.10 -12.64
CA PHE A 212 -10.53 3.71 -12.38
C PHE A 212 -11.29 2.99 -11.26
N GLY A 213 -11.10 1.68 -11.11
CA GLY A 213 -11.78 0.81 -10.16
C GLY A 213 -11.12 0.77 -8.77
N GLN A 214 -10.31 -0.25 -8.50
CA GLN A 214 -9.77 -0.51 -7.16
C GLN A 214 -8.32 -0.06 -6.98
N GLY A 215 -7.73 0.61 -7.95
CA GLY A 215 -6.32 0.98 -8.01
C GLY A 215 -5.44 -0.10 -8.63
N LEU A 216 -4.59 0.29 -9.58
CA LEU A 216 -3.62 -0.58 -10.23
C LEU A 216 -2.33 -0.62 -9.42
N ILE A 217 -1.81 -1.82 -9.15
CA ILE A 217 -0.45 -1.94 -8.61
C ILE A 217 0.54 -1.97 -9.76
N ALA A 218 1.52 -1.06 -9.73
CA ALA A 218 2.55 -0.96 -10.75
C ALA A 218 3.94 -0.80 -10.13
N VAL A 219 4.97 -1.11 -10.91
CA VAL A 219 6.38 -0.97 -10.51
C VAL A 219 7.09 -0.15 -11.56
N GLY A 220 7.82 0.88 -11.13
CA GLY A 220 8.44 1.80 -12.06
C GLY A 220 9.09 3.01 -11.40
N THR A 221 9.19 4.08 -12.16
CA THR A 221 9.81 5.34 -11.74
C THR A 221 8.96 6.52 -12.21
N THR A 222 8.76 7.50 -11.33
CA THR A 222 8.21 8.80 -11.73
C THR A 222 9.30 9.67 -12.33
N LYS A 223 9.04 10.25 -13.50
CA LYS A 223 9.93 11.19 -14.19
C LYS A 223 9.25 12.54 -14.33
N VAL A 224 10.04 13.61 -14.22
CA VAL A 224 9.59 14.94 -14.64
C VAL A 224 9.76 15.01 -16.15
N VAL A 225 8.69 15.33 -16.86
CA VAL A 225 8.71 15.57 -18.30
C VAL A 225 8.82 17.09 -18.49
N GLU A 226 9.87 17.51 -19.17
CA GLU A 226 10.03 18.91 -19.56
C GLU A 226 8.99 19.24 -20.64
N ASN A 227 8.11 20.18 -20.34
CA ASN A 227 7.14 20.69 -21.29
C ASN A 227 7.68 21.96 -21.97
N VAL A 228 7.02 22.31 -23.07
CA VAL A 228 7.23 23.58 -23.79
C VAL A 228 7.00 24.80 -22.87
N ASP A 229 6.14 24.66 -21.86
CA ASP A 229 5.92 25.68 -20.82
C ASP A 229 6.76 25.37 -19.57
N PRO A 230 7.82 26.15 -19.28
CA PRO A 230 8.71 25.90 -18.14
C PRO A 230 8.03 26.12 -16.78
N THR A 231 6.83 26.72 -16.76
CA THR A 231 6.04 26.90 -15.54
C THR A 231 5.17 25.69 -15.20
N LYS A 232 4.90 24.81 -16.18
CA LYS A 232 4.08 23.61 -16.02
C LYS A 232 4.95 22.35 -16.09
N ARG A 233 5.33 21.83 -14.93
CA ARG A 233 6.03 20.54 -14.84
C ARG A 233 5.04 19.39 -14.93
N ASP A 234 5.21 18.51 -15.91
CA ASP A 234 4.47 17.25 -16.01
C ASP A 234 5.25 16.16 -15.26
N THR A 235 4.55 15.27 -14.56
CA THR A 235 5.18 14.12 -13.92
C THR A 235 4.51 12.85 -14.41
N GLN A 236 5.29 12.03 -15.11
CA GLN A 236 4.83 10.78 -15.69
C GLN A 236 5.34 9.60 -14.87
N PHE A 237 4.46 8.66 -14.54
CA PHE A 237 4.89 7.36 -14.01
C PHE A 237 5.20 6.40 -15.18
N VAL A 238 6.45 5.96 -15.29
CA VAL A 238 6.87 4.98 -16.31
C VAL A 238 6.98 3.60 -15.65
N ALA A 239 6.08 2.69 -16.03
CA ALA A 239 6.01 1.35 -15.48
C ALA A 239 6.92 0.37 -16.23
N THR A 240 7.59 -0.48 -15.47
CA THR A 240 8.33 -1.66 -15.98
C THR A 240 7.52 -2.95 -15.83
N GLN A 241 6.56 -2.97 -14.91
CA GLN A 241 5.61 -4.06 -14.69
C GLN A 241 4.34 -3.51 -14.03
N PHE A 242 3.21 -4.21 -14.19
CA PHE A 242 2.03 -4.01 -13.36
C PHE A 242 1.40 -5.34 -12.97
N TYR A 243 0.58 -5.32 -11.92
CA TYR A 243 0.01 -6.50 -11.31
C TYR A 243 -1.51 -6.40 -11.35
N LEU A 244 -2.13 -7.41 -11.93
CA LEU A 244 -3.59 -7.51 -12.03
C LEU A 244 -4.12 -8.35 -10.88
N ARG A 245 -5.24 -7.91 -10.31
CA ARG A 245 -5.87 -8.58 -9.19
C ARG A 245 -6.40 -9.96 -9.59
N VAL A 246 -6.22 -10.91 -8.69
CA VAL A 246 -6.90 -12.19 -8.77
C VAL A 246 -8.35 -11.96 -8.36
N ALA A 247 -9.27 -11.95 -9.33
CA ALA A 247 -10.69 -11.78 -9.06
C ALA A 247 -11.28 -13.02 -8.36
N PRO A 248 -12.16 -12.84 -7.37
CA PRO A 248 -13.00 -13.92 -6.87
C PRO A 248 -13.92 -14.42 -7.99
N ASN A 249 -14.35 -15.68 -7.87
CA ASN A 249 -15.34 -16.26 -8.78
C ASN A 249 -16.76 -15.86 -8.42
#